data_AF-A0A223FMB8-F1
#
_entry.id   AF-A0A223FMB8-F1
#
_cell.length_a   1.000
_cell.length_b   1.000
_cell.length_c   1.000
_cell.angle_alpha   90.00
_cell.angle_beta   90.00
_cell.angle_gamma   90.00
#
_symmetry.space_group_name_H-M   'P 1'
#
loop_
_entity.id
_entity.type
_entity.pdbx_description
1 polymer ?
#
loop_
_entity_poly.entity_id
_entity_poly.type
_entity_poly.pdbx_seq_one_letter_code
_entity_poly.pdbx_strand_id
1 'polypeptide(L)'
;MDGIKYAVFTDKSIRLLGKNQYTFNVESGSTRTEVKRWVELFFGVKVKAMNSHRLPGKGRRMGPIMGHTMHYRRMIITLQPGYSIPPLRKKKKNLNQNT
;
A
#
# COMPACT_ATOMS: atom_id res chain seq x y z
N MET A 1 -15.92 7.97 -2.33
CA MET A 1 -15.54 6.55 -2.17
C MET A 1 -14.05 6.50 -1.87
N ASP A 2 -13.69 6.29 -0.61
CA ASP A 2 -12.29 6.25 -0.16
C ASP A 2 -11.75 4.82 -0.26
N GLY A 3 -11.24 4.48 -1.44
CA GLY A 3 -10.74 3.14 -1.77
C GLY A 3 -9.41 2.76 -1.11
N ILE A 4 -8.71 3.69 -0.46
CA ILE A 4 -7.47 3.42 0.29
C ILE A 4 -7.50 4.23 1.59
N LYS A 5 -7.30 3.56 2.74
CA LYS A 5 -7.29 4.23 4.04
C LYS A 5 -5.89 4.72 4.41
N TYR A 6 -4.88 3.84 4.40
CA TYR A 6 -3.52 4.22 4.76
C TYR A 6 -2.45 3.27 4.19
N ALA A 7 -1.24 3.81 3.98
CA ALA A 7 -0.06 3.03 3.64
C ALA A 7 0.46 2.25 4.87
N VAL A 8 0.98 1.06 4.63
CA VAL A 8 1.50 0.20 5.69
C VAL A 8 3.02 0.25 5.71
N PHE A 9 3.59 0.69 6.83
CA PHE A 9 5.02 0.77 7.05
C PHE A 9 5.46 -0.31 8.04
N THR A 10 6.18 -1.30 7.54
CA THR A 10 6.85 -2.38 8.30
C THR A 10 8.17 -2.69 7.60
N ASP A 11 9.12 -3.37 8.25
CA ASP A 11 10.38 -3.77 7.60
C ASP A 11 10.14 -4.56 6.31
N LYS A 12 9.11 -5.41 6.33
CA LYS A 12 8.68 -6.15 5.14
C LYS A 12 8.20 -5.21 4.03
N SER A 13 7.39 -4.19 4.33
CA SER A 13 6.92 -3.28 3.29
C SER A 13 8.04 -2.40 2.76
N ILE A 14 9.00 -2.00 3.60
CA ILE A 14 10.22 -1.28 3.19
C ILE A 14 11.07 -2.16 2.25
N ARG A 15 11.23 -3.45 2.54
CA ARG A 15 11.91 -4.39 1.64
C ARG A 15 11.21 -4.54 0.29
N LEU A 16 9.87 -4.58 0.30
CA LEU A 16 9.05 -4.67 -0.90
C LEU A 16 9.08 -3.38 -1.74
N LEU A 17 9.26 -2.23 -1.09
CA LEU A 17 9.41 -0.94 -1.77
C LEU A 17 10.59 -0.94 -2.75
N GLY A 18 11.71 -1.61 -2.39
CA GLY A 18 12.85 -1.79 -3.30
C GLY A 18 12.52 -2.57 -4.58
N LYS A 19 11.39 -3.29 -4.61
CA LYS A 19 10.87 -4.01 -5.78
C LYS A 19 9.69 -3.30 -6.44
N ASN A 20 9.49 -2.00 -6.19
CA ASN A 20 8.32 -1.22 -6.62
C ASN A 20 6.98 -1.82 -6.19
N GLN A 21 6.97 -2.47 -5.02
CA GLN A 21 5.77 -3.02 -4.41
C GLN A 21 5.37 -2.20 -3.19
N TYR A 22 4.13 -1.73 -3.18
CA TYR A 22 3.58 -0.86 -2.15
C TYR A 22 2.47 -1.58 -1.40
N THR A 23 2.44 -1.41 -0.08
CA THR A 23 1.45 -2.08 0.77
C THR A 23 0.47 -1.05 1.33
N PHE A 24 -0.82 -1.28 1.11
CA PHE A 24 -1.91 -0.41 1.56
C PHE A 24 -2.96 -1.20 2.34
N ASN A 25 -3.53 -0.59 3.36
CA ASN A 25 -4.75 -1.08 3.98
C ASN A 25 -5.96 -0.38 3.35
N VAL A 26 -6.90 -1.22 2.95
CA VAL A 26 -8.11 -0.87 2.20
C VAL A 26 -9.32 -1.37 2.97
N GLU A 27 -10.47 -0.75 2.72
CA GLU A 27 -11.74 -1.23 3.22
C GLU A 27 -12.05 -2.66 2.74
N SER A 28 -12.64 -3.46 3.63
CA SER A 28 -12.91 -4.88 3.34
C SER A 28 -13.89 -5.10 2.19
N GLY A 29 -14.75 -4.12 1.91
CA GLY A 29 -15.75 -4.17 0.83
C GLY A 29 -15.20 -3.83 -0.56
N SER A 30 -14.04 -3.21 -0.68
CA SER A 30 -13.55 -2.74 -1.97
C SER A 30 -13.10 -3.89 -2.88
N THR A 31 -13.46 -3.79 -4.17
CA THR A 31 -13.04 -4.76 -5.18
C THR A 31 -11.64 -4.43 -5.72
N ARG A 32 -10.95 -5.43 -6.27
CA ARG A 32 -9.61 -5.26 -6.84
C ARG A 32 -9.62 -4.26 -8.01
N THR A 33 -10.70 -4.23 -8.78
CA THR A 33 -10.84 -3.36 -9.96
C THR A 33 -11.04 -1.89 -9.56
N GLU A 34 -11.83 -1.63 -8.51
CA GLU A 34 -11.99 -0.28 -7.95
C GLU A 34 -10.67 0.28 -7.44
N VAL A 35 -9.96 -0.49 -6.61
CA VAL A 35 -8.68 -0.05 -6.04
C VAL A 35 -7.65 0.22 -7.14
N LYS A 36 -7.62 -0.62 -8.19
CA LYS A 36 -6.73 -0.42 -9.33
C LYS A 36 -7.01 0.93 -10.00
N ARG A 37 -8.27 1.17 -10.38
CA ARG A 37 -8.69 2.42 -11.04
C ARG A 37 -8.38 3.64 -10.17
N TRP A 38 -8.67 3.56 -8.87
CA TRP A 38 -8.41 4.65 -7.95
C TRP A 38 -6.92 4.98 -7.84
N VAL A 39 -6.05 3.97 -7.69
CA VAL A 39 -4.59 4.16 -7.60
C VAL A 39 -4.02 4.75 -8.88
N GLU A 40 -4.46 4.26 -10.05
CA GLU A 40 -3.99 4.74 -11.33
C GLU A 40 -4.40 6.21 -11.57
N LEU A 41 -5.63 6.57 -11.20
CA LEU A 41 -6.16 7.94 -11.35
C LEU A 41 -5.52 8.91 -10.34
N PHE A 42 -5.46 8.54 -9.06
CA PHE A 42 -5.02 9.44 -7.99
C PHE A 42 -3.52 9.71 -8.03
N PHE A 43 -2.70 8.69 -8.32
CA PHE A 43 -1.24 8.84 -8.35
C PHE A 43 -0.67 9.00 -9.76
N GLY A 44 -1.49 8.90 -10.81
CA GLY A 44 -1.01 8.95 -12.20
C GLY A 44 -0.03 7.83 -12.55
N VAL A 45 -0.18 6.67 -11.91
CA VAL A 45 0.72 5.51 -12.08
C VAL A 45 0.06 4.40 -12.87
N LYS A 46 0.85 3.45 -13.39
CA LYS A 46 0.34 2.22 -13.99
C LYS A 46 0.57 1.01 -13.08
N VAL A 47 -0.49 0.26 -12.80
CA VAL A 47 -0.42 -0.94 -11.95
C VAL A 47 -0.17 -2.18 -12.80
N LYS A 48 0.92 -2.90 -12.51
CA LYS A 48 1.25 -4.18 -13.16
C LYS A 48 0.43 -5.33 -12.59
N ALA A 49 0.45 -5.49 -11.27
CA ALA A 49 -0.21 -6.59 -10.57
C ALA A 49 -0.60 -6.15 -9.16
N MET A 50 -1.56 -6.84 -8.54
CA MET A 50 -2.04 -6.48 -7.21
C MET A 50 -2.50 -7.70 -6.43
N ASN A 51 -1.93 -7.96 -5.27
CA ASN A 51 -2.34 -9.09 -4.44
C ASN A 51 -3.08 -8.58 -3.22
N SER A 52 -3.99 -9.39 -2.69
CA SER A 52 -4.84 -8.99 -1.57
C SER A 52 -5.00 -10.11 -0.55
N HIS A 53 -5.08 -9.77 0.72
CA HIS A 53 -5.48 -10.70 1.78
C HIS A 53 -6.27 -9.97 2.85
N ARG A 54 -7.12 -10.69 3.59
CA ARG A 54 -7.82 -10.15 4.77
C ARG A 54 -6.95 -10.36 5.99
N LEU A 55 -6.81 -9.33 6.82
CA LEU A 55 -6.10 -9.46 8.09
C LEU A 55 -7.01 -10.13 9.11
N PRO A 56 -6.47 -11.00 9.98
CA PRO A 56 -7.24 -11.59 11.06
C PRO A 56 -7.73 -10.49 12.01
N GLY A 57 -8.97 -10.63 12.49
CA GLY A 57 -9.51 -9.72 13.50
C GLY A 57 -8.70 -9.83 14.78
N LYS A 58 -8.19 -8.71 15.27
CA LYS A 58 -7.54 -8.66 16.58
C LYS A 58 -8.55 -8.18 17.61
N GLY A 59 -8.98 -9.10 18.49
CA GLY A 59 -9.70 -8.74 19.70
C GLY A 59 -8.87 -7.80 20.55
N ARG A 60 -9.47 -6.71 21.02
CA ARG A 60 -8.87 -5.80 21.99
C ARG A 60 -9.85 -5.59 23.12
N ARG A 61 -9.34 -5.71 24.35
CA ARG A 61 -10.08 -5.39 25.55
C ARG A 61 -9.88 -3.92 25.89
N MET A 62 -10.98 -3.22 26.09
CA MET A 62 -10.99 -1.84 26.60
C MET A 62 -11.78 -1.85 27.92
N GLY A 63 -11.06 -1.98 29.04
CA GLY A 63 -11.66 -2.14 30.36
C GLY A 63 -12.51 -3.42 30.49
N PRO A 64 -13.78 -3.35 30.91
CA PRO A 64 -14.64 -4.52 31.02
C PRO A 64 -15.14 -5.04 29.66
N ILE A 65 -15.11 -4.22 28.60
CA ILE A 65 -15.69 -4.55 27.29
C ILE A 65 -14.64 -5.23 26.40
N MET A 66 -15.02 -6.36 25.82
CA MET A 66 -14.25 -7.01 24.76
C MET A 66 -14.77 -6.53 23.40
N GLY A 67 -13.89 -5.88 22.64
CA GLY A 67 -14.19 -5.39 21.29
C GLY A 67 -13.23 -5.97 20.25
N HIS A 68 -13.52 -5.69 18.98
CA HIS A 68 -12.65 -6.07 17.87
C HIS A 68 -12.09 -4.83 17.17
N THR A 69 -10.84 -4.93 16.72
CA THR A 69 -10.26 -3.90 15.86
C THR A 69 -10.95 -3.92 14.50
N MET A 70 -11.10 -2.75 13.87
CA MET A 70 -11.61 -2.66 12.49
C MET A 70 -10.90 -3.63 11.54
N HIS A 71 -11.69 -4.32 10.73
CA HIS A 71 -11.18 -5.23 9.72
C HIS A 71 -10.73 -4.47 8.47
N TYR A 72 -9.52 -4.77 8.02
CA TYR A 72 -8.96 -4.23 6.79
C TYR A 72 -8.57 -5.36 5.85
N ARG A 73 -8.65 -5.05 4.55
CA ARG A 73 -8.00 -5.84 3.51
C ARG A 73 -6.65 -5.21 3.21
N ARG A 74 -5.59 -6.01 3.23
CA ARG A 74 -4.26 -5.55 2.89
C ARG A 74 -3.96 -5.85 1.43
N MET A 75 -3.61 -4.81 0.71
CA MET A 75 -3.32 -4.80 -0.72
C MET A 75 -1.82 -4.60 -0.92
N ILE A 76 -1.21 -5.46 -1.74
CA ILE A 76 0.18 -5.36 -2.18
C ILE A 76 0.14 -5.04 -3.67
N ILE A 77 0.52 -3.82 -4.02
CA ILE A 77 0.39 -3.25 -5.36
C ILE A 77 1.76 -3.20 -6.00
N THR A 78 1.90 -3.84 -7.16
CA THR A 78 3.12 -3.80 -7.97
C THR A 78 2.93 -2.78 -9.08
N LEU A 79 3.76 -1.75 -9.10
CA LEU A 79 3.73 -0.75 -10.18
C LEU A 79 4.54 -1.21 -11.38
N GLN A 80 4.24 -0.63 -12.55
CA GLN A 80 5.11 -0.77 -13.71
C GLN A 80 6.46 -0.07 -13.46
N PRO A 81 7.56 -0.55 -14.07
CA PRO A 81 8.84 0.13 -14.03
C PRO A 81 8.72 1.59 -14.47
N GLY A 82 9.42 2.51 -13.81
CA GLY A 82 9.37 3.95 -14.10
C GLY A 82 8.31 4.74 -13.32
N TYR A 83 7.29 4.07 -12.77
CA TYR A 83 6.31 4.72 -11.91
C TYR A 83 6.67 4.59 -10.43
N SER A 84 6.37 5.64 -9.65
CA SER A 84 6.60 5.68 -8.21
C SER A 84 5.53 6.51 -7.53
N ILE A 85 5.18 6.16 -6.29
CA ILE A 85 4.20 6.91 -5.50
C ILE A 85 4.96 7.93 -4.62
N PRO A 86 4.75 9.25 -4.82
CA PRO A 86 5.38 10.31 -4.03
C PRO A 86 4.68 10.35 -2.67
N PRO A 87 5.31 9.83 -1.61
CA PRO A 87 6.40 10.52 -0.91
C PRO A 87 7.71 9.72 -0.80
N LEU A 88 7.75 8.53 -1.40
CA LEU A 88 8.82 7.54 -1.20
C LEU A 88 9.90 7.63 -2.28
N ARG A 89 10.27 8.85 -2.68
CA ARG A 89 11.33 9.07 -3.66
C ARG A 89 12.68 9.07 -2.95
N LYS A 90 13.48 8.01 -3.14
CA LYS A 90 14.93 8.12 -2.87
C LYS A 90 15.46 9.25 -3.77
N LYS A 91 16.04 10.30 -3.20
CA LYS A 91 16.85 11.25 -4.00
C LYS A 91 17.89 10.41 -4.73
N LYS A 92 17.86 10.41 -6.07
CA LYS A 92 19.00 9.92 -6.86
C LYS A 92 20.19 10.79 -6.45
N LYS A 93 21.25 10.19 -5.87
CA LYS A 93 22.56 10.85 -5.85
C LYS A 93 22.98 10.90 -7.31
N ASN A 94 22.99 12.09 -7.90
CA ASN A 94 23.63 12.28 -9.19
C ASN A 94 25.13 12.08 -8.93
N LEU A 95 25.65 10.90 -9.26
CA LEU A 95 27.08 10.67 -9.29
C LEU A 95 27.56 11.36 -10.57
N ASN A 96 28.11 12.57 -10.45
CA ASN A 96 28.84 13.19 -11.54
C ASN A 96 30.06 12.31 -11.83
N GLN A 97 29.99 11.55 -12.91
CA GLN A 97 31.15 10.92 -13.53
C GLN A 97 31.85 11.99 -14.37
N ASN A 98 32.55 12.93 -13.74
CA ASN A 98 33.46 13.84 -14.43
C ASN A 98 34.76 13.96 -13.61
N THR A 99 35.57 12.91 -13.66
CA THR A 99 37.04 12.95 -13.74
C THR A 99 37.51 11.58 -14.21
#